data_AF-A0AAU3IPP1-F1
#
_entry.id   AF-A0AAU3IPP1-F1
#
_cell.length_a   1.000
_cell.length_b   1.000
_cell.length_c   1.000
_cell.angle_alpha   90.00
_cell.angle_beta   90.00
_cell.angle_gamma   90.00
#
_symmetry.space_group_name_H-M   'P 1'
#
loop_
_entity.id
_entity.type
_entity.pdbx_description
1 polymer ?
#
loop_
_entity_poly.entity_id
_entity_poly.type
_entity_poly.pdbx_seq_one_letter_code
_entity_poly.pdbx_strand_id
1 'polypeptide(L)'
;MHPELASRQADCLLFDWDGTLVDTQYANYQALAGALAEEAVELEQEWFDARTGLSSADVIKALAEKRDLRLSRPVEEIVARRDALFLERACTVRPHTEVLKVVNAFDVRPFTGRPRSDLPRRPPGAAVPRRPAPPAAPRPARYRHAPAP
;
A
#
# COMPACT_ATOMS: atom_id res chain seq x y z
N MET A 1 -0.63 23.26 4.06
CA MET A 1 0.41 22.48 3.36
C MET A 1 1.68 22.53 4.20
N HIS A 2 2.32 21.39 4.47
CA HIS A 2 3.64 21.39 5.09
C HIS A 2 4.64 22.01 4.08
N PRO A 3 5.26 23.15 4.40
CA PRO A 3 6.13 23.88 3.47
C PRO A 3 7.41 23.09 3.10
N GLU A 4 7.71 22.02 3.83
CA GLU A 4 8.88 21.17 3.65
C GLU A 4 8.69 20.06 2.60
N LEU A 5 7.43 19.74 2.24
CA LEU A 5 7.11 18.85 1.12
C LEU A 5 7.11 19.57 -0.24
N ALA A 6 7.36 20.89 -0.24
CA ALA A 6 7.61 21.65 -1.46
C ALA A 6 9.03 21.35 -1.94
N SER A 7 9.23 20.18 -2.56
CA SER A 7 10.33 20.02 -3.49
C SER A 7 10.15 21.12 -4.53
N ARG A 8 11.04 22.12 -4.53
CA ARG A 8 10.79 23.38 -5.26
C ARG A 8 10.67 23.20 -6.78
N GLN A 9 10.77 21.98 -7.32
CA GLN A 9 10.71 21.63 -8.75
C GLN A 9 10.28 20.15 -9.00
N ALA A 10 9.18 19.65 -8.42
CA ALA A 10 8.61 18.37 -8.86
C ALA A 10 7.40 18.58 -9.79
N ASP A 11 7.45 18.02 -11.00
CA ASP A 11 6.34 18.06 -11.96
C ASP A 11 5.21 17.08 -11.58
N CYS A 12 5.51 16.07 -10.77
CA CYS A 12 4.54 15.08 -10.29
C CYS A 12 4.93 14.46 -8.95
N LEU A 13 3.94 13.86 -8.29
CA LEU A 13 4.11 13.03 -7.09
C LEU A 13 3.71 11.59 -7.42
N LEU A 14 4.52 10.63 -6.99
CA LEU A 14 4.16 9.21 -7.00
C LEU A 14 3.89 8.77 -5.57
N PHE A 15 2.71 8.23 -5.32
CA PHE A 15 2.33 7.69 -4.03
C PHE A 15 2.43 6.18 -4.09
N ASP A 16 3.15 5.60 -3.14
CA ASP A 16 3.03 4.17 -2.86
C ASP A 16 1.63 3.87 -2.29
N TRP A 17 1.18 2.62 -2.41
CA TRP A 17 -0.14 2.22 -1.92
C TRP A 17 -0.05 1.80 -0.44
N ASP A 18 0.63 0.69 -0.19
CA ASP A 18 0.72 0.04 1.11
C ASP A 18 1.51 0.88 2.12
N GLY A 19 0.93 1.10 3.30
CA GLY A 19 1.54 1.90 4.37
C GLY A 19 1.71 3.40 4.05
N THR A 20 1.33 3.86 2.84
CA THR A 20 1.39 5.27 2.44
C THR A 20 0.00 5.85 2.21
N LEU A 21 -0.75 5.32 1.24
CA LEU A 21 -2.13 5.76 1.01
C LEU A 21 -3.10 5.11 1.99
N VAL A 22 -2.83 3.85 2.31
CA VAL A 22 -3.69 3.02 3.15
C VAL A 22 -2.91 2.39 4.30
N ASP A 23 -3.55 2.32 5.46
CA ASP A 23 -3.03 1.60 6.61
C ASP A 23 -3.24 0.10 6.40
N THR A 24 -2.29 -0.51 5.69
CA THR A 24 -2.26 -1.96 5.50
C THR A 24 -1.41 -2.65 6.54
N GLN A 25 -0.58 -1.94 7.32
CA GLN A 25 0.22 -2.54 8.37
C GLN A 25 -0.66 -3.13 9.47
N TYR A 26 -1.64 -2.38 9.97
CA TYR A 26 -2.56 -2.90 10.98
C TYR A 26 -3.41 -4.08 10.47
N ALA A 27 -3.87 -4.01 9.22
CA ALA A 27 -4.63 -5.09 8.60
C ALA A 27 -3.79 -6.36 8.42
N ASN A 28 -2.51 -6.22 8.04
CA ASN A 28 -1.55 -7.32 7.93
C ASN A 28 -1.26 -7.95 9.31
N TYR A 29 -1.09 -7.14 10.36
CA TYR A 29 -0.96 -7.62 11.74
C TYR A 29 -2.17 -8.44 12.16
N GLN A 30 -3.38 -7.89 12.01
CA GLN A 30 -4.62 -8.56 12.40
C GLN A 30 -4.84 -9.88 11.67
N ALA A 31 -4.47 -9.96 10.39
CA ALA A 31 -4.57 -11.18 9.61
C ALA A 31 -3.58 -12.25 10.10
N LEU A 32 -2.34 -11.87 10.38
CA LEU A 32 -1.31 -12.79 10.87
C LEU A 32 -1.59 -13.25 12.30
N ALA A 33 -1.97 -12.34 13.19
CA ALA A 33 -2.39 -12.65 14.55
C ALA A 33 -3.58 -13.61 14.56
N GLY A 34 -4.56 -13.41 13.66
CA GLY A 34 -5.70 -14.31 13.51
C GLY A 34 -5.29 -15.72 13.06
N ALA A 35 -4.40 -15.84 12.09
CA ALA A 35 -3.90 -17.15 11.62
C ALA A 35 -3.09 -17.88 12.69
N LEU A 36 -2.26 -17.16 13.44
CA LEU A 36 -1.46 -17.72 14.54
C LEU A 36 -2.31 -18.09 15.75
N ALA A 37 -3.40 -17.37 16.02
CA ALA A 37 -4.32 -17.72 17.09
C ALA A 37 -4.98 -19.09 16.88
N GLU A 38 -5.20 -19.51 15.63
CA GLU A 38 -5.65 -20.88 15.30
C GLU A 38 -4.61 -21.94 15.68
N GLU A 39 -3.33 -21.59 15.77
CA GLU A 39 -2.23 -22.44 16.28
C GLU A 39 -2.05 -22.32 17.81
N ALA A 40 -2.95 -21.62 18.50
CA ALA A 40 -2.79 -21.21 19.90
C ALA A 40 -1.51 -20.38 20.15
N VAL A 41 -1.06 -19.63 19.14
CA VAL A 41 0.09 -18.72 19.23
C VAL A 41 -0.39 -17.28 19.24
N GLU A 42 -0.08 -16.56 20.31
CA GLU A 42 -0.39 -15.13 20.43
C GLU A 42 0.69 -14.28 19.75
N LEU A 43 0.32 -13.40 18.83
CA LEU A 43 1.24 -12.44 18.22
C LEU A 43 1.09 -11.06 18.89
N GLU A 44 2.15 -10.59 19.53
CA GLU A 44 2.19 -9.24 20.11
C GLU A 44 2.40 -8.19 19.00
N GLN A 45 1.61 -7.12 19.02
CA GLN A 45 1.68 -6.07 17.99
C GLN A 45 3.05 -5.38 17.98
N GLU A 46 3.59 -5.02 19.14
CA GLU A 46 4.90 -4.35 19.24
C GLU A 46 6.03 -5.24 18.68
N TRP A 47 5.92 -6.56 18.86
CA TRP A 47 6.90 -7.50 18.33
C TRP A 47 6.83 -7.62 16.81
N PHE A 48 5.63 -7.56 16.25
CA PHE A 48 5.38 -7.53 14.81
C PHE A 48 5.87 -6.21 14.19
N ASP A 49 5.52 -5.08 14.79
CA ASP A 49 5.87 -3.75 14.30
C ASP A 49 7.38 -3.49 14.32
N ALA A 50 8.11 -4.11 15.26
CA ALA A 50 9.58 -4.07 15.28
C ALA A 50 10.25 -4.83 14.12
N ARG A 51 9.49 -5.58 13.30
CA ARG A 51 9.98 -6.42 12.20
C ARG A 51 9.43 -5.94 10.86
N THR A 52 10.01 -4.86 10.37
CA THR A 52 9.70 -4.34 9.03
C THR A 52 10.49 -5.06 7.94
N GLY A 53 9.87 -5.27 6.78
CA GLY A 53 10.56 -5.79 5.58
C GLY A 53 10.77 -7.31 5.54
N LEU A 54 10.21 -8.05 6.50
CA LEU A 54 10.20 -9.51 6.47
C LEU A 54 8.96 -10.05 5.75
N SER A 55 9.10 -11.20 5.10
CA SER A 55 7.93 -11.92 4.58
C SER A 55 7.09 -12.51 5.73
N SER A 56 5.80 -12.76 5.52
CA SER A 56 4.95 -13.43 6.51
C SER A 56 5.54 -14.77 6.97
N ALA A 57 6.14 -15.53 6.05
CA ALA A 57 6.80 -16.79 6.37
C ALA A 57 8.02 -16.60 7.28
N ASP A 58 8.84 -15.58 7.02
CA ASP A 58 10.01 -15.27 7.85
C ASP A 58 9.61 -14.78 9.24
N VAL A 59 8.52 -14.00 9.34
CA VAL A 59 7.96 -13.56 10.63
C VAL A 59 7.49 -14.78 11.44
N ILE A 60 6.76 -15.71 10.83
CA ILE A 60 6.29 -16.94 11.50
C ILE A 60 7.48 -17.79 11.97
N LYS A 61 8.48 -18.01 11.11
CA LYS A 61 9.69 -18.77 11.46
C LYS A 61 10.45 -18.12 12.61
N ALA A 62 10.69 -16.81 12.53
CA ALA A 62 11.38 -16.07 13.59
C ALA A 62 10.62 -16.10 14.92
N LEU A 63 9.28 -16.09 14.88
CA LEU A 63 8.46 -16.21 16.09
C LEU A 63 8.58 -17.62 16.69
N ALA A 64 8.47 -18.64 15.84
CA ALA A 64 8.56 -20.04 16.26
C ALA A 64 9.93 -20.36 16.87
N GLU A 65 11.01 -19.92 16.24
CA GLU A 65 12.38 -20.07 16.75
C GLU A 65 12.57 -19.31 18.07
N LYS A 66 12.13 -18.06 18.16
CA LYS A 66 12.31 -17.24 19.36
C LYS A 66 11.63 -17.84 20.60
N ARG A 67 10.49 -18.51 20.41
CA ARG A 67 9.64 -19.03 21.49
C ARG A 67 9.68 -20.56 21.61
N ASP A 68 10.56 -21.23 20.86
CA ASP A 68 10.66 -22.70 20.79
C ASP A 68 9.30 -23.38 20.53
N LEU A 69 8.52 -22.81 19.60
CA LEU A 69 7.17 -23.29 19.28
C LEU A 69 7.20 -24.40 18.24
N ARG A 70 6.36 -25.41 18.46
CA ARG A 70 6.02 -26.41 17.43
C ARG A 70 4.67 -26.06 16.82
N LEU A 71 4.70 -25.60 15.58
CA LEU A 71 3.49 -25.33 14.80
C LEU A 71 2.83 -26.66 14.42
N SER A 72 1.51 -26.71 14.48
CA SER A 72 0.73 -27.90 14.13
C SER A 72 0.57 -28.05 12.61
N ARG A 73 0.56 -26.93 11.89
CA ARG A 73 0.54 -26.85 10.43
C ARG A 73 1.87 -26.38 9.85
N PRO A 74 2.19 -26.73 8.58
CA PRO A 74 3.27 -26.12 7.83
C PRO A 74 3.15 -24.60 7.74
N VAL A 75 4.28 -23.90 7.67
CA VAL A 75 4.32 -22.42 7.60
C VAL A 75 3.53 -21.91 6.38
N GLU A 76 3.60 -22.62 5.26
CA GLU A 76 2.93 -22.28 4.01
C GLU A 76 1.40 -22.30 4.16
N GLU A 77 0.85 -23.24 4.95
CA GLU A 77 -0.58 -23.30 5.23
C GLU A 77 -1.03 -22.15 6.13
N ILE A 78 -0.21 -21.78 7.12
CA ILE A 78 -0.48 -20.65 8.01
C ILE A 78 -0.45 -19.34 7.21
N VAL A 79 0.51 -19.19 6.28
CA VAL A 79 0.57 -18.04 5.37
C VAL A 79 -0.65 -17.97 4.47
N ALA A 80 -1.05 -19.09 3.85
CA ALA A 80 -2.24 -19.15 3.02
C ALA A 80 -3.51 -18.77 3.82
N ARG A 81 -3.60 -19.24 5.07
CA ARG A 81 -4.71 -18.89 5.96
C ARG A 81 -4.72 -17.40 6.32
N ARG A 82 -3.55 -16.84 6.62
CA ARG A 82 -3.37 -15.40 6.85
C ARG A 82 -3.81 -14.59 5.64
N ASP A 83 -3.49 -15.01 4.42
CA ASP A 83 -3.86 -14.28 3.20
C ASP A 83 -5.38 -14.32 2.96
N ALA A 84 -6.03 -15.45 3.23
CA ALA A 84 -7.50 -15.52 3.23
C ALA A 84 -8.11 -14.56 4.25
N LEU A 85 -7.61 -14.53 5.49
CA LEU A 85 -8.07 -13.61 6.54
C LEU A 85 -7.84 -12.14 6.16
N PHE A 86 -6.73 -11.81 5.50
CA PHE A 86 -6.47 -10.47 4.99
C PHE A 86 -7.51 -10.07 3.94
N LEU A 87 -7.79 -10.95 2.96
CA LEU A 87 -8.76 -10.69 1.91
C LEU A 87 -10.19 -10.52 2.45
N GLU A 88 -10.61 -11.37 3.39
CA GLU A 88 -11.90 -11.24 4.09
C GLU A 88 -12.06 -9.87 4.77
N ARG A 89 -10.95 -9.32 5.27
CA ARG A 89 -10.90 -8.05 6.00
C ARG A 89 -10.43 -6.87 5.15
N ALA A 90 -10.18 -7.05 3.86
CA ALA A 90 -9.63 -6.00 3.00
C ALA A 90 -10.52 -4.74 2.97
N CYS A 91 -11.84 -4.91 3.12
CA CYS A 91 -12.80 -3.80 3.23
C CYS A 91 -12.65 -2.95 4.53
N THR A 92 -11.89 -3.45 5.50
CA THR A 92 -11.61 -2.77 6.76
C THR A 92 -10.36 -1.88 6.71
N VAL A 93 -9.54 -2.00 5.66
CA VAL A 93 -8.39 -1.12 5.41
C VAL A 93 -8.86 0.33 5.31
N ARG A 94 -8.16 1.24 5.97
CA ARG A 94 -8.50 2.66 6.02
C ARG A 94 -7.42 3.50 5.36
N PRO A 95 -7.79 4.57 4.65
CA PRO A 95 -6.81 5.48 4.11
C PRO A 95 -6.17 6.35 5.21
N HIS A 96 -4.90 6.69 5.03
CA HIS A 96 -4.27 7.72 5.84
C HIS A 96 -4.86 9.09 5.45
N THR A 97 -5.67 9.67 6.34
CA THR A 97 -6.48 10.86 6.02
C THR A 97 -5.60 12.06 5.63
N GLU A 98 -4.44 12.22 6.27
CA GLU A 98 -3.50 13.30 5.94
C GLU A 98 -2.87 13.14 4.56
N VAL A 99 -2.58 11.90 4.14
CA VAL A 99 -2.06 11.63 2.80
C VAL A 99 -3.13 11.86 1.74
N LEU A 100 -4.39 11.46 2.02
CA LEU A 100 -5.50 11.77 1.12
C LEU A 100 -5.71 13.27 0.92
N LYS A 101 -5.50 14.11 1.95
CA LYS A 101 -5.56 15.57 1.78
C LYS A 101 -4.52 16.07 0.79
N VAL A 102 -3.33 15.47 0.78
CA VAL A 102 -2.29 15.79 -0.21
C VAL A 102 -2.75 15.33 -1.58
N VAL A 103 -3.15 14.06 -1.75
CA VAL A 103 -3.61 13.51 -3.03
C VAL A 103 -4.74 14.35 -3.65
N ASN A 104 -5.74 14.71 -2.86
CA ASN A 104 -6.89 15.49 -3.30
C ASN A 104 -6.55 16.95 -3.66
N ALA A 105 -5.38 17.45 -3.28
CA ALA A 105 -4.91 18.77 -3.67
C ALA A 105 -4.27 18.79 -5.07
N PHE A 106 -4.05 17.63 -5.71
CA PHE A 106 -3.47 17.51 -7.05
C PHE A 106 -4.51 16.99 -8.07
N ASP A 107 -4.31 17.30 -9.36
CA ASP A 107 -5.03 16.67 -10.46
C ASP A 107 -4.54 15.21 -10.61
N VAL A 108 -5.21 14.29 -9.91
CA VAL A 108 -4.83 12.87 -9.88
C VAL A 108 -5.16 12.23 -11.23
N ARG A 109 -4.13 11.70 -11.90
CA ARG A 109 -4.29 10.90 -13.12
C ARG A 109 -3.82 9.47 -12.86
N PRO A 110 -4.59 8.45 -13.27
CA PRO A 110 -4.12 7.08 -13.23
C PRO A 110 -2.80 6.96 -13.99
N PHE A 111 -1.78 6.41 -13.35
CA PHE A 111 -0.53 6.10 -14.04
C PHE A 111 -0.76 4.87 -14.93
N THR A 112 -0.88 5.08 -16.23
CA THR A 112 -1.06 3.99 -17.23
C THR A 112 0.28 3.55 -17.85
N GLY A 113 1.41 3.90 -17.24
CA GLY A 113 2.72 3.61 -17.79
C GLY A 113 3.04 2.11 -17.72
N ARG A 114 3.53 1.54 -18.83
CA ARG A 114 4.20 0.22 -18.80
C ARG A 114 5.53 0.35 -18.02
N PRO A 115 5.97 -0.70 -17.30
CA PRO A 115 7.28 -0.72 -16.66
C PRO A 115 8.38 -0.34 -17.66
N ARG A 116 9.32 0.49 -17.20
CA ARG A 116 10.38 1.07 -18.04
C ARG A 116 11.51 0.08 -18.40
N SER A 117 11.31 -1.23 -18.15
CA SER A 117 12.35 -2.26 -18.32
C SER A 117 12.80 -2.46 -19.77
N ASP A 118 11.98 -2.07 -20.74
CA ASP A 118 12.19 -2.41 -22.15
C ASP A 118 12.59 -1.19 -23.01
N LEU A 119 12.85 -0.04 -22.39
CA LEU A 119 13.28 1.17 -23.12
C LEU A 119 14.81 1.34 -23.01
N PRO A 120 15.51 1.53 -24.14
CA PRO A 120 16.95 1.77 -24.12
C PRO A 120 17.25 3.00 -23.26
N ARG A 121 18.27 2.90 -22.40
CA ARG A 121 18.74 4.02 -21.57
C ARG A 121 19.08 5.20 -22.48
N ARG A 122 18.46 6.34 -22.21
CA ARG A 122 18.70 7.58 -22.97
C ARG A 122 20.12 8.09 -22.66
N PRO A 123 20.90 8.52 -23.66
CA PRO A 123 22.20 9.13 -23.39
C PRO A 123 22.03 10.45 -22.60
N PRO A 124 22.95 10.76 -21.68
CA PRO A 124 22.94 12.02 -20.95
C PRO A 124 23.01 13.20 -21.94
N GLY A 125 22.12 14.20 -21.76
CA GLY A 125 22.10 15.43 -22.56
C GLY A 125 21.01 15.54 -23.64
N ALA A 126 20.20 14.50 -23.87
CA ALA A 126 19.14 14.58 -24.87
C ALA A 126 17.95 15.43 -24.38
N ALA A 127 17.66 16.54 -25.07
CA ALA A 127 16.56 17.45 -24.76
C ALA A 127 15.20 16.73 -24.79
N VAL A 128 14.37 16.88 -23.74
CA VAL A 128 13.01 16.32 -23.72
C VAL A 128 12.15 17.09 -24.75
N PRO A 129 11.59 16.43 -25.78
CA PRO A 129 10.65 17.12 -26.66
C PRO A 129 9.44 17.54 -25.83
N ARG A 130 9.12 18.84 -25.85
CA ARG A 130 7.91 19.35 -25.20
C ARG A 130 6.70 18.68 -25.84
N ARG A 131 5.98 17.89 -25.06
CA ARG A 131 4.73 17.29 -25.51
C ARG A 131 3.73 18.44 -25.74
N PRO A 132 2.98 18.45 -26.86
CA PRO A 132 1.93 19.45 -27.06
C PRO A 132 0.91 19.37 -25.92
N ALA A 133 0.39 20.54 -25.52
CA ALA A 133 -0.57 20.64 -24.44
C ALA A 133 -1.77 19.71 -24.70
N PRO A 134 -2.24 18.96 -23.69
CA PRO A 134 -3.44 18.14 -23.85
C PRO A 134 -4.64 19.03 -24.19
N PRO A 135 -5.61 18.55 -25.01
CA PRO A 135 -6.84 19.27 -25.26
C PRO A 135 -7.58 19.52 -23.94
N ALA A 136 -8.24 20.68 -23.85
CA ALA A 136 -8.98 21.09 -22.65
C ALA A 136 -9.93 19.98 -22.19
N ALA A 137 -9.84 19.60 -20.92
CA ALA A 137 -10.72 18.59 -20.34
C ALA A 137 -12.18 19.08 -20.40
N PRO A 138 -13.15 18.20 -20.73
CA PRO A 138 -14.56 18.54 -20.64
C PRO A 138 -14.93 18.91 -19.20
N ARG A 139 -15.73 19.97 -19.06
CA ARG A 139 -16.22 20.42 -17.75
C ARG A 139 -16.92 19.27 -17.00
N PRO A 140 -16.71 19.11 -15.68
CA PRO A 140 -17.35 18.06 -14.92
C PRO A 140 -18.88 18.22 -14.98
N ALA A 141 -19.58 17.13 -15.28
CA ALA A 141 -21.03 17.07 -15.23
C ALA A 141 -21.48 17.38 -13.80
N ARG A 142 -22.40 18.33 -13.65
CA ARG A 142 -23.04 18.62 -12.36
C ARG A 142 -23.85 17.39 -11.96
N TYR A 143 -23.37 16.64 -10.98
CA TYR A 143 -24.18 15.61 -10.31
C TYR A 143 -25.41 16.29 -9.70
N ARG A 144 -26.60 15.99 -10.22
CA ARG A 144 -27.86 16.31 -9.53
C ARG A 144 -28.08 15.23 -8.48
N HIS A 145 -28.13 15.62 -7.21
CA HIS A 145 -28.62 14.75 -6.15
C HIS A 145 -30.07 14.34 -6.48
N ALA A 146 -30.33 13.04 -6.55
CA ALA A 146 -31.68 12.51 -6.43
C ALA A 146 -32.10 12.63 -4.94
N PRO A 147 -33.34 13.00 -4.63
CA PRO A 147 -33.82 13.00 -3.25
C PRO A 147 -33.94 11.56 -2.75
N ALA A 148 -33.54 11.35 -1.48
CA ALA A 148 -33.71 10.09 -0.77
C ALA A 148 -35.22 9.79 -0.53
N PRO A 149 -35.60 8.50 -0.42
CA PRO A 149 -36.99 8.07 -0.24
C PRO A 149 -37.58 8.46 1.12
#